data_AF-A0A1Y2QNM4-F1
#
_entry.id   AF-A0A1Y2QNM4-F1
#
_cell.length_a   1.000
_cell.length_b   1.000
_cell.length_c   1.000
_cell.angle_alpha   90.00
_cell.angle_beta   90.00
_cell.angle_gamma   90.00
#
_symmetry.space_group_name_H-M   'P 1'
#
loop_
_entity.id
_entity.type
_entity.pdbx_description
1 polymer ?
#
loop_
_entity_poly.entity_id
_entity_poly.type
_entity_poly.pdbx_seq_one_letter_code
_entity_poly.pdbx_strand_id
1 'polypeptide(L)'
;MDNRFNTIAGWALAGGIAALGLSIAGGMLFHGERPEHMGYVIEGVEEAGDSGAAVVEPIAVRLAKADAAKGEASFKKCMACHTINQGGANGIGPNLYGTMGEGIAQGKAGFAFSDALKAVGGSWDFDKMDAWLSNPRKFASGTKMTFAGIADGQERANVIAYLNAQGSNLPLPAAPAAGAAPAPAEGNATDDHAAGGNLSNAAAPAEGAPAKDSGAKAPAEKKGA
;
A
#
# COMPACT_ATOMS: atom_id res chain seq x y z
N MET A 1 -36.55 31.72 44.80
CA MET A 1 -36.30 31.42 43.37
C MET A 1 -36.60 32.67 42.59
N ASP A 2 -35.58 33.27 41.98
CA ASP A 2 -35.70 34.58 41.35
C ASP A 2 -36.36 34.44 39.98
N ASN A 3 -37.30 35.35 39.68
CA ASN A 3 -38.04 35.40 38.40
C ASN A 3 -37.15 35.34 37.16
N ARG A 4 -35.87 35.75 37.29
CA ARG A 4 -34.86 35.67 36.23
C ARG A 4 -34.55 34.24 35.79
N PHE A 5 -34.54 33.27 36.71
CA PHE A 5 -34.31 31.87 36.37
C PHE A 5 -35.46 31.33 35.49
N ASN A 6 -36.70 31.65 35.85
CA ASN A 6 -37.87 31.25 35.06
C ASN A 6 -37.88 31.90 33.66
N THR A 7 -37.45 33.17 33.57
CA THR A 7 -37.29 33.84 32.27
C THR A 7 -36.21 33.17 31.42
N ILE A 8 -35.02 32.90 31.98
CA ILE A 8 -33.92 32.25 31.24
C ILE A 8 -34.32 30.84 30.78
N ALA A 9 -34.95 30.05 31.65
CA ALA A 9 -35.45 28.72 31.31
C ALA A 9 -36.51 28.78 30.20
N GLY A 10 -37.40 29.77 30.23
CA GLY A 10 -38.39 30.00 29.19
C GLY A 10 -37.78 30.31 27.82
N TRP A 11 -36.76 31.18 27.77
CA TRP A 11 -36.05 31.50 26.52
C TRP A 11 -35.24 30.33 25.97
N ALA A 12 -34.61 29.53 26.85
CA ALA A 12 -33.87 28.35 26.43
C ALA A 12 -34.80 27.28 25.83
N LEU A 13 -35.94 27.03 26.47
CA LEU A 13 -36.93 26.07 25.99
C LEU A 13 -37.58 26.55 24.67
N ALA A 14 -37.94 27.83 24.57
CA ALA A 14 -38.46 28.42 23.35
C ALA A 14 -37.46 28.33 22.18
N GLY A 15 -36.18 28.62 22.44
CA GLY A 15 -35.11 28.45 21.44
C GLY A 15 -34.94 27.00 20.98
N GLY A 16 -35.02 26.05 21.91
CA GLY A 16 -34.95 24.61 21.59
C GLY A 16 -36.14 24.13 20.75
N ILE A 17 -37.36 24.56 21.07
CA ILE A 17 -38.56 24.23 20.28
C ILE A 17 -38.49 24.86 18.89
N ALA A 18 -38.02 26.11 18.79
CA ALA A 18 -37.85 26.77 17.50
C ALA A 18 -36.83 26.02 16.63
N ALA A 19 -35.66 25.65 17.16
CA ALA A 19 -34.65 24.90 16.42
C ALA A 19 -35.17 23.54 15.93
N LEU A 20 -35.87 22.80 16.80
CA LEU A 20 -36.47 21.51 16.43
C LEU A 20 -37.57 21.69 15.38
N GLY A 21 -38.42 22.71 15.54
CA GLY A 21 -39.48 23.04 14.60
C GLY A 21 -38.94 23.42 13.21
N LEU A 22 -37.87 24.21 13.14
CA LEU A 22 -37.21 24.53 11.88
C LEU A 22 -36.55 23.30 11.23
N SER A 23 -35.98 22.37 12.02
CA SER A 23 -35.41 21.13 11.49
C SER A 23 -36.49 20.21 10.88
N ILE A 24 -37.63 20.07 11.55
CA ILE A 24 -38.75 19.24 11.08
C ILE A 24 -39.44 19.89 9.88
N ALA A 25 -39.67 21.20 9.92
CA ALA A 25 -40.21 21.95 8.79
C ALA A 25 -39.26 21.92 7.60
N GLY A 26 -37.94 21.99 7.83
CA GLY A 26 -36.92 21.81 6.79
C GLY A 26 -36.99 20.42 6.15
N GLY A 27 -37.12 19.36 6.95
CA GLY A 27 -37.30 18.00 6.43
C GLY A 27 -38.57 17.83 5.58
N MET A 28 -39.65 18.53 5.93
CA MET A 28 -40.92 18.48 5.18
C MET A 28 -40.95 19.41 3.95
N LEU A 29 -40.23 20.52 3.96
CA LEU A 29 -40.12 21.42 2.81
C LEU A 29 -39.09 20.92 1.79
N PHE A 30 -38.04 20.27 2.27
CA PHE A 30 -37.01 19.64 1.46
C PHE A 30 -37.17 18.11 1.50
N HIS A 31 -38.31 17.62 1.03
CA HIS A 31 -38.40 16.23 0.62
C HIS A 31 -37.53 16.06 -0.62
N GLY A 32 -36.31 15.57 -0.43
CA GLY A 32 -35.49 15.06 -1.53
C GLY A 32 -36.07 13.73 -1.97
N GLU A 33 -37.17 13.74 -2.73
CA GLU A 33 -37.59 12.57 -3.49
C GLU A 33 -36.42 12.20 -4.41
N ARG A 34 -35.64 11.20 -4.00
CA ARG A 34 -34.72 10.51 -4.90
C ARG A 34 -35.58 9.88 -5.98
N PRO A 35 -35.45 10.27 -7.26
CA PRO A 35 -36.21 9.66 -8.33
C PRO A 35 -35.89 8.16 -8.34
N GLU A 36 -36.92 7.32 -8.27
CA GLU A 36 -36.73 5.86 -8.33
C GLU A 36 -36.20 5.40 -9.70
N HIS A 37 -36.22 6.29 -10.69
CA HIS A 37 -35.51 6.14 -11.95
C HIS A 37 -34.72 7.40 -12.29
N MET A 38 -33.43 7.42 -11.93
CA MET A 38 -32.48 8.40 -12.43
C MET A 38 -32.34 8.21 -13.95
N GLY A 39 -32.64 9.26 -14.70
CA GLY A 39 -32.74 9.24 -16.15
C GLY A 39 -31.44 8.82 -16.86
N TYR A 40 -31.62 7.87 -17.78
CA TYR A 40 -30.68 7.30 -18.77
C TYR A 40 -29.51 6.46 -18.24
N VAL A 41 -29.67 5.15 -18.43
CA VAL A 41 -28.63 4.12 -18.32
C VAL A 41 -27.55 4.36 -19.38
N ILE A 42 -26.34 4.67 -18.93
CA ILE A 42 -25.12 4.26 -19.63
C ILE A 42 -24.55 3.16 -18.76
N GLU A 43 -24.52 1.93 -19.28
CA GLU A 43 -24.03 0.75 -18.56
C GLU A 43 -22.62 0.99 -18.00
N GLY A 44 -22.49 0.94 -16.67
CA GLY A 44 -21.23 0.55 -16.03
C GLY A 44 -20.51 1.52 -15.10
N VAL A 45 -21.16 2.48 -14.43
CA VAL A 45 -20.53 3.23 -13.32
C VAL A 45 -21.51 3.41 -12.15
N GLU A 46 -21.22 2.74 -11.03
CA GLU A 46 -21.74 3.10 -9.71
C GLU A 46 -20.58 3.40 -8.75
N GLU A 47 -20.69 4.51 -8.04
CA GLU A 47 -20.13 4.81 -6.71
C GLU A 47 -21.09 5.86 -6.11
N ALA A 48 -21.50 5.86 -4.84
CA ALA A 48 -21.47 4.89 -3.76
C ALA A 48 -22.45 5.39 -2.68
N GLY A 49 -22.99 4.47 -1.89
CA GLY A 49 -23.76 4.77 -0.68
C GLY A 49 -23.67 3.58 0.27
N ASP A 50 -22.97 3.76 1.38
CA ASP A 50 -22.49 2.79 2.36
C ASP A 50 -23.59 1.91 3.02
N SER A 51 -23.15 0.77 3.58
CA SER A 51 -23.90 -0.33 4.24
C SER A 51 -24.37 -1.51 3.37
N GLY A 52 -23.44 -2.00 2.56
CA GLY A 52 -23.38 -3.40 2.14
C GLY A 52 -22.03 -3.55 1.51
N ALA A 53 -21.16 -4.43 2.03
CA ALA A 53 -19.95 -4.78 1.31
C ALA A 53 -20.42 -5.34 -0.04
N ALA A 54 -20.42 -4.49 -1.07
CA ALA A 54 -20.54 -4.93 -2.44
C ALA A 54 -19.48 -6.01 -2.56
N VAL A 55 -19.92 -7.22 -2.89
CA VAL A 55 -19.03 -8.37 -3.02
C VAL A 55 -18.10 -8.03 -4.18
N VAL A 56 -16.97 -7.39 -3.89
CA VAL A 56 -15.93 -7.11 -4.86
C VAL A 56 -15.49 -8.47 -5.35
N GLU A 57 -15.74 -8.72 -6.64
CA GLU A 57 -15.39 -9.98 -7.27
C GLU A 57 -13.91 -10.31 -6.95
N PRO A 58 -13.57 -11.57 -6.59
CA PRO A 58 -12.20 -11.95 -6.26
C PRO A 58 -11.23 -11.56 -7.38
N ILE A 59 -10.00 -11.15 -7.02
CA ILE A 59 -9.02 -10.67 -8.02
C ILE A 59 -8.74 -11.71 -9.11
N ALA A 60 -8.76 -13.00 -8.77
CA ALA A 60 -8.56 -14.08 -9.72
C ALA A 60 -9.60 -14.07 -10.85
N VAL A 61 -10.87 -13.76 -10.56
CA VAL A 61 -11.92 -13.71 -11.59
C VAL A 61 -11.80 -12.43 -12.43
N ARG A 62 -11.42 -11.31 -11.81
CA ARG A 62 -11.15 -10.05 -12.54
C ARG A 62 -9.93 -10.14 -13.44
N LEU A 63 -8.88 -10.84 -13.00
CA LEU A 63 -7.67 -11.10 -13.79
C LEU A 63 -7.94 -11.98 -15.02
N ALA A 64 -8.88 -12.92 -14.93
CA ALA A 64 -9.30 -13.72 -16.09
C ALA A 64 -9.93 -12.87 -17.21
N LYS A 65 -10.46 -11.69 -16.87
CA LYS A 65 -11.06 -10.71 -17.79
C LYS A 65 -10.14 -9.52 -18.06
N ALA A 66 -8.93 -9.51 -17.51
CA ALA A 66 -8.06 -8.34 -17.54
C ALA A 66 -7.45 -8.11 -18.92
N ASP A 67 -7.27 -6.84 -19.26
CA ASP A 67 -6.69 -6.37 -20.50
C ASP A 67 -5.42 -5.57 -20.20
N ALA A 68 -4.26 -6.12 -20.58
CA ALA A 68 -2.97 -5.49 -20.33
C ALA A 68 -2.79 -4.17 -21.11
N ALA A 69 -3.42 -3.98 -22.27
CA ALA A 69 -3.34 -2.73 -23.01
C ALA A 69 -4.14 -1.61 -22.31
N LYS A 70 -5.30 -1.95 -21.73
CA LYS A 70 -6.01 -1.03 -20.83
C LYS A 70 -5.19 -0.77 -19.56
N GLY A 71 -4.51 -1.79 -19.05
CA GLY A 71 -3.60 -1.68 -17.92
C GLY A 71 -2.47 -0.68 -18.16
N GLU A 72 -1.85 -0.72 -19.34
CA GLU A 72 -0.84 0.24 -19.78
C GLU A 72 -1.39 1.67 -19.82
N ALA A 73 -2.61 1.85 -20.35
CA ALA A 73 -3.27 3.15 -20.37
C ALA A 73 -3.51 3.70 -18.96
N SER A 74 -3.97 2.86 -18.04
CA SER A 74 -4.15 3.22 -16.62
C SER A 74 -2.82 3.45 -15.88
N PHE A 75 -1.76 2.75 -16.27
CA PHE A 75 -0.41 2.91 -15.70
C PHE A 75 0.17 4.32 -15.91
N LYS A 76 -0.37 5.11 -16.85
CA LYS A 76 -0.03 6.54 -17.00
C LYS A 76 -0.17 7.33 -15.70
N LYS A 77 -1.08 6.91 -14.79
CA LYS A 77 -1.25 7.48 -13.44
C LYS A 77 0.00 7.28 -12.55
N CYS A 78 0.83 6.29 -12.85
CA CYS A 78 2.01 5.89 -12.09
C CYS A 78 3.31 6.49 -12.65
N MET A 79 3.34 6.83 -13.95
CA MET A 79 4.54 7.23 -14.68
C MET A 79 5.19 8.52 -14.19
N ALA A 80 4.44 9.39 -13.49
CA ALA A 80 5.00 10.60 -12.89
C ALA A 80 6.02 10.29 -11.78
N CYS A 81 5.89 9.15 -11.12
CA CYS A 81 6.74 8.77 -9.99
C CYS A 81 7.59 7.53 -10.27
N HIS A 82 7.16 6.66 -11.17
CA HIS A 82 7.75 5.35 -11.40
C HIS A 82 8.19 5.15 -12.84
N THR A 83 9.34 4.50 -13.01
CA THR A 83 9.76 3.91 -14.28
C THR A 83 9.34 2.45 -14.33
N ILE A 84 9.16 1.87 -15.53
CA ILE A 84 8.69 0.49 -15.71
C ILE A 84 9.62 -0.36 -16.58
N ASN A 85 10.56 0.26 -17.28
CA ASN A 85 11.48 -0.46 -18.16
C ASN A 85 12.53 -1.22 -17.34
N GLN A 86 13.02 -2.34 -17.87
CA GLN A 86 14.09 -3.11 -17.28
C GLN A 86 15.34 -2.24 -17.06
N GLY A 87 15.88 -2.24 -15.83
CA GLY A 87 17.03 -1.41 -15.48
C GLY A 87 16.75 0.10 -15.43
N GLY A 88 15.48 0.51 -15.47
CA GLY A 88 15.10 1.91 -15.33
C GLY A 88 15.49 2.48 -13.97
N ALA A 89 15.77 3.78 -13.94
CA ALA A 89 16.18 4.47 -12.71
C ALA A 89 15.03 4.57 -11.70
N ASN A 90 15.39 4.56 -10.41
CA ASN A 90 14.50 5.00 -9.34
C ASN A 90 14.33 6.53 -9.38
N GLY A 91 13.16 7.01 -8.99
CA GLY A 91 12.84 8.44 -8.91
C GLY A 91 12.11 8.77 -7.61
N ILE A 92 10.97 9.44 -7.73
CA ILE A 92 10.06 9.67 -6.58
C ILE A 92 9.61 8.33 -5.99
N GLY A 93 9.31 7.36 -6.86
CA GLY A 93 9.09 5.97 -6.51
C GLY A 93 10.17 5.05 -7.12
N PRO A 94 10.23 3.78 -6.68
CA PRO A 94 11.13 2.79 -7.26
C PRO A 94 10.75 2.46 -8.71
N ASN A 95 11.70 1.90 -9.47
CA ASN A 95 11.38 1.22 -10.71
C ASN A 95 10.45 0.03 -10.45
N LEU A 96 9.45 -0.16 -11.31
CA LEU A 96 8.39 -1.16 -11.15
C LEU A 96 8.55 -2.40 -12.04
N TYR A 97 9.63 -2.49 -12.84
CA TYR A 97 9.91 -3.70 -13.61
C TYR A 97 10.11 -4.89 -12.66
N GLY A 98 9.50 -6.05 -12.99
CA GLY A 98 9.66 -7.28 -12.24
C GLY A 98 9.12 -7.21 -10.80
N THR A 99 8.13 -6.35 -10.52
CA THR A 99 7.65 -6.14 -9.14
C THR A 99 6.75 -7.26 -8.63
N MET A 100 5.97 -7.91 -9.50
CA MET A 100 5.09 -8.97 -9.03
C MET A 100 5.93 -10.17 -8.58
N GLY A 101 5.64 -10.69 -7.38
CA GLY A 101 6.36 -11.79 -6.75
C GLY A 101 7.61 -11.37 -5.98
N GLU A 102 8.10 -10.15 -6.16
CA GLU A 102 9.21 -9.61 -5.37
C GLU A 102 8.76 -9.28 -3.94
N GLY A 103 9.71 -9.32 -2.99
CA GLY A 103 9.47 -8.93 -1.61
C GLY A 103 8.99 -7.48 -1.48
N ILE A 104 8.00 -7.26 -0.62
CA ILE A 104 7.43 -5.92 -0.37
C ILE A 104 8.50 -5.03 0.28
N ALA A 105 8.71 -3.85 -0.32
CA ALA A 105 9.75 -2.89 0.11
C ALA A 105 11.16 -3.50 0.19
N GLN A 106 11.41 -4.51 -0.64
CA GLN A 106 12.72 -5.12 -0.84
C GLN A 106 13.22 -4.85 -2.26
N GLY A 107 14.51 -5.03 -2.47
CA GLY A 107 15.13 -4.86 -3.79
C GLY A 107 15.07 -3.42 -4.29
N LYS A 108 14.95 -3.26 -5.61
CA LYS A 108 14.92 -1.96 -6.31
C LYS A 108 16.15 -1.07 -6.08
N ALA A 109 17.35 -1.64 -6.21
CA ALA A 109 18.63 -0.92 -6.29
C ALA A 109 18.82 0.19 -5.22
N GLY A 110 18.52 -0.14 -3.96
CA GLY A 110 18.75 0.77 -2.83
C GLY A 110 17.70 1.86 -2.64
N PHE A 111 16.50 1.72 -3.21
CA PHE A 111 15.40 2.67 -2.97
C PHE A 111 15.02 2.75 -1.48
N ALA A 112 14.84 3.98 -0.98
CA ALA A 112 14.56 4.25 0.42
C ALA A 112 13.05 4.17 0.76
N PHE A 113 12.54 2.94 0.90
CA PHE A 113 11.14 2.69 1.28
C PHE A 113 10.77 3.30 2.64
N SER A 114 9.47 3.60 2.82
CA SER A 114 8.90 3.96 4.13
C SER A 114 8.91 2.77 5.09
N ASP A 115 9.17 3.02 6.37
CA ASP A 115 9.16 1.96 7.39
C ASP A 115 7.78 1.30 7.51
N ALA A 116 6.71 2.06 7.29
CA ALA A 116 5.34 1.56 7.17
C ALA A 116 5.18 0.44 6.13
N LEU A 117 5.82 0.58 4.96
CA LEU A 117 5.70 -0.42 3.89
C LEU A 117 6.61 -1.62 4.15
N LYS A 118 7.80 -1.39 4.72
CA LYS A 118 8.71 -2.47 5.14
C LYS A 118 8.05 -3.37 6.19
N ALA A 119 7.27 -2.78 7.10
CA ALA A 119 6.59 -3.50 8.18
C ALA A 119 5.48 -4.46 7.68
N VAL A 120 4.98 -4.31 6.45
CA VAL A 120 3.97 -5.21 5.88
C VAL A 120 4.56 -6.61 5.66
N GLY A 121 5.80 -6.69 5.17
CA GLY A 121 6.47 -7.95 4.86
C GLY A 121 5.82 -8.78 3.74
N GLY A 122 6.39 -9.96 3.47
CA GLY A 122 5.95 -10.87 2.41
C GLY A 122 6.31 -10.39 0.99
N SER A 123 5.66 -10.97 -0.01
CA SER A 123 5.85 -10.66 -1.43
C SER A 123 4.60 -10.09 -2.09
N TRP A 124 4.80 -9.38 -3.20
CA TRP A 124 3.74 -8.82 -4.06
C TRP A 124 3.00 -9.91 -4.85
N ASP A 125 2.06 -10.58 -4.20
CA ASP A 125 1.06 -11.39 -4.89
C ASP A 125 -0.08 -10.53 -5.48
N PHE A 126 -1.00 -11.17 -6.21
CA PHE A 126 -2.11 -10.49 -6.87
C PHE A 126 -3.09 -9.84 -5.89
N ASP A 127 -3.36 -10.48 -4.74
CA ASP A 127 -4.28 -9.96 -3.72
C ASP A 127 -3.71 -8.74 -2.99
N LYS A 128 -2.44 -8.81 -2.56
CA LYS A 128 -1.75 -7.69 -1.91
C LYS A 128 -1.59 -6.53 -2.87
N MET A 129 -1.28 -6.77 -4.14
CA MET A 129 -1.20 -5.70 -5.13
C MET A 129 -2.58 -5.06 -5.38
N ASP A 130 -3.67 -5.85 -5.44
CA ASP A 130 -5.04 -5.31 -5.54
C ASP A 130 -5.40 -4.44 -4.34
N ALA A 131 -5.10 -4.92 -3.12
CA ALA A 131 -5.33 -4.16 -1.89
C ALA A 131 -4.50 -2.88 -1.85
N TRP A 132 -3.22 -2.95 -2.22
CA TRP A 132 -2.32 -1.80 -2.30
C TRP A 132 -2.81 -0.75 -3.28
N LEU A 133 -3.18 -1.15 -4.50
CA LEU A 133 -3.68 -0.23 -5.52
C LEU A 133 -5.06 0.33 -5.18
N SER A 134 -5.87 -0.38 -4.38
CA SER A 134 -7.18 0.15 -3.93
C SER A 134 -7.02 1.35 -3.01
N ASN A 135 -6.09 1.28 -2.06
CA ASN A 135 -5.82 2.36 -1.11
C ASN A 135 -4.45 2.16 -0.44
N PRO A 136 -3.38 2.79 -0.97
CA PRO A 136 -2.03 2.62 -0.43
C PRO A 136 -1.89 3.06 1.04
N ARG A 137 -2.60 4.12 1.43
CA ARG A 137 -2.56 4.66 2.80
C ARG A 137 -3.22 3.73 3.81
N LYS A 138 -4.28 3.03 3.41
CA LYS A 138 -4.95 2.02 4.24
C LYS A 138 -4.12 0.74 4.32
N PHE A 139 -3.50 0.33 3.22
CA PHE A 139 -2.67 -0.88 3.18
C PHE A 139 -1.39 -0.74 4.02
N ALA A 140 -0.69 0.38 3.90
CA ALA A 140 0.47 0.71 4.73
C ALA A 140 0.33 2.11 5.31
N SER A 141 -0.22 2.20 6.53
CA SER A 141 -0.41 3.48 7.23
C SER A 141 0.93 4.15 7.51
N GLY A 142 1.12 5.35 6.94
CA GLY A 142 2.41 6.06 6.97
C GLY A 142 3.30 5.80 5.75
N THR A 143 2.78 5.17 4.69
CA THR A 143 3.49 5.09 3.41
C THR A 143 3.82 6.47 2.84
N LYS A 144 4.98 6.58 2.20
CA LYS A 144 5.41 7.79 1.47
C LYS A 144 4.70 7.96 0.12
N MET A 145 4.00 6.93 -0.38
CA MET A 145 3.26 7.02 -1.64
C MET A 145 1.96 7.80 -1.43
N THR A 146 1.84 8.97 -2.06
CA THR A 146 0.70 9.88 -1.90
C THR A 146 -0.47 9.61 -2.86
N PHE A 147 -0.50 8.44 -3.50
CA PHE A 147 -1.54 8.06 -4.43
C PHE A 147 -2.86 7.74 -3.71
N ALA A 148 -3.98 8.20 -4.27
CA ALA A 148 -5.30 8.01 -3.68
C ALA A 148 -5.80 6.56 -3.75
N GLY A 149 -5.36 5.83 -4.78
CA GLY A 149 -5.86 4.50 -5.11
C GLY A 149 -6.70 4.50 -6.39
N ILE A 150 -7.06 3.30 -6.84
CA ILE A 150 -7.95 3.03 -7.98
C ILE A 150 -9.19 2.34 -7.42
N ALA A 151 -10.33 3.04 -7.42
CA ALA A 151 -11.59 2.50 -6.89
C ALA A 151 -12.11 1.33 -7.72
N ASP A 152 -12.05 1.46 -9.06
CA ASP A 152 -12.53 0.44 -9.98
C ASP A 152 -11.70 -0.85 -9.90
N GLY A 153 -12.35 -1.95 -9.53
CA GLY A 153 -11.69 -3.24 -9.34
C GLY A 153 -11.17 -3.86 -10.64
N GLN A 154 -11.82 -3.62 -11.78
CA GLN A 154 -11.38 -4.16 -13.06
C GLN A 154 -10.20 -3.36 -13.61
N GLU A 155 -10.17 -2.04 -13.40
CA GLU A 155 -9.04 -1.18 -13.70
C GLU A 155 -7.80 -1.62 -12.91
N ARG A 156 -7.94 -1.94 -11.62
CA ARG A 156 -6.84 -2.53 -10.84
C ARG A 156 -6.35 -3.83 -11.44
N ALA A 157 -7.25 -4.75 -11.79
CA ALA A 157 -6.87 -6.02 -12.41
C ALA A 157 -6.12 -5.81 -13.75
N ASN A 158 -6.54 -4.85 -14.57
CA ASN A 158 -5.85 -4.49 -15.81
C ASN A 158 -4.42 -3.98 -15.54
N VAL A 159 -4.25 -3.07 -14.57
CA VAL A 159 -2.91 -2.56 -14.17
C VAL A 159 -2.04 -3.68 -13.64
N ILE A 160 -2.58 -4.58 -12.82
CA ILE A 160 -1.85 -5.73 -12.28
C ILE A 160 -1.42 -6.68 -13.39
N ALA A 161 -2.28 -6.96 -14.37
CA ALA A 161 -1.94 -7.77 -15.54
C ALA A 161 -0.81 -7.13 -16.36
N TYR A 162 -0.87 -5.81 -16.57
CA TYR A 162 0.21 -5.07 -17.21
C TYR A 162 1.52 -5.17 -16.42
N LEU A 163 1.52 -4.88 -15.11
CA LEU A 163 2.70 -5.00 -14.25
C LEU A 163 3.31 -6.41 -14.27
N ASN A 164 2.46 -7.44 -14.27
CA ASN A 164 2.92 -8.82 -14.36
C ASN A 164 3.64 -9.10 -15.69
N ALA A 165 3.12 -8.58 -16.80
CA ALA A 165 3.76 -8.68 -18.12
C ALA A 165 5.08 -7.91 -18.21
N GLN A 166 5.32 -6.93 -17.31
CA GLN A 166 6.60 -6.21 -17.22
C GLN A 166 7.63 -6.99 -16.40
N GLY A 167 8.11 -8.10 -16.95
CA GLY A 167 9.26 -8.85 -16.44
C GLY A 167 8.99 -9.84 -15.31
N SER A 168 7.80 -9.81 -14.70
CA SER A 168 7.47 -10.71 -13.58
C SER A 168 6.97 -12.07 -14.06
N ASN A 169 6.08 -12.07 -15.06
CA ASN A 169 5.54 -13.24 -15.75
C ASN A 169 5.03 -14.36 -14.82
N LEU A 170 4.43 -13.98 -13.69
CA LEU A 170 3.84 -14.94 -12.77
C LEU A 170 2.64 -15.63 -13.41
N PRO A 171 2.42 -16.93 -13.14
CA PRO A 171 1.22 -17.62 -13.59
C PRO A 171 -0.02 -16.95 -13.00
N LEU A 172 -0.99 -16.60 -13.85
CA LEU A 172 -2.25 -16.02 -13.39
C LEU A 172 -3.04 -17.08 -12.60
N PRO A 173 -3.68 -16.69 -11.48
CA PRO A 173 -4.45 -17.62 -10.66
C PRO A 173 -5.66 -18.11 -11.46
N ALA A 174 -5.98 -19.39 -11.34
CA ALA A 174 -7.22 -19.92 -11.90
C ALA A 174 -8.41 -19.22 -11.22
N ALA A 175 -9.41 -18.81 -12.02
CA ALA A 175 -10.64 -18.28 -11.46
C ALA A 175 -11.26 -19.35 -10.55
N PRO A 176 -11.54 -19.05 -9.26
CA PRO A 176 -12.19 -20.02 -8.39
C PRO A 176 -13.52 -20.43 -9.00
N ALA A 177 -13.79 -21.74 -9.01
CA ALA A 177 -15.07 -22.27 -9.46
C ALA A 177 -16.20 -21.56 -8.70
N ALA A 178 -17.24 -21.12 -9.42
CA ALA A 178 -18.34 -20.34 -8.87
C ALA A 178 -18.91 -21.04 -7.62
N GLY A 179 -18.68 -20.45 -6.43
CA GLY A 179 -19.14 -20.96 -5.15
C GLY A 179 -18.07 -21.29 -4.11
N ALA A 180 -16.78 -21.24 -4.44
CA ALA A 180 -15.73 -21.39 -3.43
C ALA A 180 -15.45 -20.05 -2.73
N ALA A 181 -15.71 -19.98 -1.42
CA ALA A 181 -15.24 -18.90 -0.56
C ALA A 181 -13.70 -18.79 -0.65
N PRO A 182 -13.12 -17.58 -0.55
CA PRO A 182 -11.67 -17.41 -0.64
C PRO A 182 -10.99 -18.26 0.43
N ALA A 183 -10.12 -19.17 -0.01
CA ALA A 183 -9.22 -19.85 0.88
C ALA A 183 -8.36 -18.79 1.58
N PRO A 184 -8.21 -18.83 2.92
CA PRO A 184 -7.21 -18.00 3.58
C PRO A 184 -5.87 -18.29 2.91
N ALA A 185 -5.10 -17.24 2.62
CA ALA A 185 -3.76 -17.37 2.09
C ALA A 185 -2.96 -18.31 2.99
N GLU A 186 -2.82 -19.57 2.55
CA GLU A 186 -1.93 -20.53 3.19
C GLU A 186 -0.53 -19.99 2.97
N GLY A 187 0.04 -19.46 4.05
CA GLY A 187 1.47 -19.20 4.13
C GLY A 187 2.16 -20.52 3.86
N ASN A 188 2.76 -20.67 2.68
CA ASN A 188 3.59 -21.80 2.36
C ASN A 188 4.86 -21.70 3.22
N ALA A 189 4.78 -22.28 4.42
CA ALA A 189 5.93 -22.65 5.21
C ALA A 189 6.36 -24.03 4.74
N THR A 190 7.35 -24.09 3.86
CA THR A 190 8.35 -25.15 3.84
C THR A 190 9.61 -24.57 3.20
N ASP A 191 10.69 -24.53 3.99
CA ASP A 191 11.98 -25.04 3.56
C ASP A 191 12.87 -25.20 4.81
N ASP A 192 13.13 -26.47 5.11
CA ASP A 192 14.19 -26.93 5.98
C ASP A 192 15.52 -26.25 5.63
N HIS A 193 16.10 -25.54 6.60
CA HIS A 193 17.56 -25.42 6.69
C HIS A 193 18.02 -25.74 8.10
N ALA A 194 18.42 -26.99 8.27
CA ALA A 194 19.28 -27.43 9.35
C ALA A 194 20.69 -26.85 9.13
N ALA A 195 21.09 -25.91 9.99
CA ALA A 195 22.45 -25.66 10.45
C ALA A 195 22.33 -24.66 11.63
N GLY A 196 22.65 -24.96 12.89
CA GLY A 196 23.74 -25.79 13.38
C GLY A 196 24.90 -24.90 13.85
N GLY A 197 24.75 -24.28 15.04
CA GLY A 197 25.84 -23.64 15.83
C GLY A 197 26.25 -22.24 15.37
N ASN A 198 26.71 -21.31 16.21
CA ASN A 198 26.96 -21.27 17.64
C ASN A 198 27.11 -19.78 18.00
N LEU A 199 26.32 -19.28 18.95
CA LEU A 199 26.56 -17.99 19.59
C LEU A 199 27.60 -18.19 20.69
N SER A 200 28.81 -17.68 20.49
CA SER A 200 29.76 -17.50 21.60
C SER A 200 30.41 -16.13 21.50
N ASN A 201 29.90 -15.21 22.30
CA ASN A 201 30.57 -13.97 22.63
C ASN A 201 31.44 -14.23 23.89
N ALA A 202 32.76 -14.29 23.72
CA ALA A 202 33.70 -14.31 24.83
C ALA A 202 34.89 -13.41 24.46
N ALA A 203 35.10 -12.38 25.28
CA ALA A 203 36.17 -11.40 25.13
C ALA A 203 37.30 -11.65 26.14
N ALA A 204 38.51 -11.27 25.70
CA ALA A 204 39.79 -11.03 26.41
C ALA A 204 40.80 -12.20 26.53
N PRO A 205 42.13 -11.91 26.65
CA PRO A 205 42.94 -10.91 25.95
C PRO A 205 44.24 -11.54 25.34
N ALA A 206 44.98 -10.79 24.51
CA ALA A 206 46.28 -11.21 23.98
C ALA A 206 47.43 -10.30 24.46
N GLU A 207 48.41 -10.88 25.14
CA GLU A 207 49.76 -10.33 25.37
C GLU A 207 50.80 -11.19 24.64
N GLY A 208 51.85 -10.56 24.08
CA GLY A 208 53.15 -11.20 23.89
C GLY A 208 53.65 -11.45 22.45
N ALA A 209 54.23 -10.39 21.86
CA ALA A 209 55.31 -10.24 20.86
C ALA A 209 56.28 -11.43 20.52
N PRO A 210 57.30 -11.25 19.64
CA PRO A 210 57.33 -10.70 18.26
C PRO A 210 58.18 -11.57 17.28
N ALA A 211 58.13 -11.30 15.97
CA ALA A 211 59.13 -11.79 15.01
C ALA A 211 59.77 -10.62 14.25
N LYS A 212 61.11 -10.63 14.24
CA LYS A 212 62.03 -9.66 13.66
C LYS A 212 62.11 -9.82 12.14
N ASP A 213 62.27 -8.71 11.43
CA ASP A 213 63.09 -8.71 10.21
C ASP A 213 64.02 -7.47 10.20
N SER A 214 65.18 -7.78 9.64
CA SER A 214 66.51 -7.22 9.54
C SER A 214 66.58 -5.95 8.70
N GLY A 215 67.57 -5.10 8.99
CA GLY A 215 68.03 -4.11 8.02
C GLY A 215 68.72 -2.89 8.63
N ALA A 216 69.86 -3.10 9.28
CA ALA A 216 70.70 -2.02 9.78
C ALA A 216 71.36 -1.23 8.65
N LYS A 217 71.29 0.11 8.69
CA LYS A 217 72.47 1.00 8.64
C LYS A 217 72.11 2.46 8.96
N ALA A 218 72.60 2.95 10.10
CA ALA A 218 72.85 4.37 10.36
C ALA A 218 74.34 4.65 10.02
N PRO A 219 74.94 5.84 10.31
CA PRO A 219 74.38 7.13 10.76
C PRO A 219 75.03 8.36 10.06
N ALA A 220 74.74 9.55 10.63
CA ALA A 220 75.53 10.80 10.64
C ALA A 220 75.33 11.74 9.44
N GLU A 221 75.30 13.07 9.54
CA GLU A 221 75.20 14.09 10.61
C GLU A 221 75.12 15.44 9.84
N LYS A 222 74.57 16.49 10.47
CA LYS A 222 74.95 17.92 10.32
C LYS A 222 74.61 18.73 9.03
N LYS A 223 73.73 19.72 9.25
CA LYS A 223 73.97 21.20 9.19
C LYS A 223 73.30 22.02 8.06
N GLY A 224 72.59 23.07 8.49
CA GLY A 224 72.30 24.33 7.76
C GLY A 224 71.05 24.29 6.89
N ALA A 225 70.11 25.25 6.94
CA ALA A 225 70.14 26.63 7.40
C ALA A 225 68.85 27.01 8.14
#